data_AF-A0A2K5MGF0-F1
#
_entry.id   AF-A0A2K5MGF0-F1
#
_cell.length_a   1.000
_cell.length_b   1.000
_cell.length_c   1.000
_cell.angle_alpha   90.00
_cell.angle_beta   90.00
_cell.angle_gamma   90.00
#
_symmetry.space_group_name_H-M   'P 1'
#
loop_
_entity.id
_entity.type
_entity.pdbx_description
1 polymer ?
#
loop_
_entity_poly.entity_id
_entity_poly.type
_entity_poly.pdbx_seq_one_letter_code
_entity_poly.pdbx_strand_id
1 'polypeptide(L)'
;NTFDITPKKAYLDIFLPNEESIKIEIITSDTAERVLEVASHKIGLCRELLGYFGLFLIRFGKEGKLSVVKKLADFELPYVSLGSSEVENCKVGLRKWYMDPSLDSTLMDCRAALDLLYMQAIQDIEKEWAKPTQAQRQKLEAFQKEDNQTKFLELAREVQHYGYLQLDPCTCDYPEPGSGAVLSVGNNEISCCITLPDSQTQDVIFQMSRVKCWQVTFLGTLLDMDGPQRTFNQNLELRFQYSEDSCWQWFVIYTKQAFLLSSCLKKMISEKMVKLAAKNPEMQIEVPEQSKSKKYHIQQSQQKDYSSFLSRKSKIKTAKDDCVFGNIKEEDL
;
A
#
# COMPACT_ATOMS: atom_id res chain seq x y z
N ASN A 1 -24.66 -8.04 4.19
CA ASN A 1 -25.00 -6.66 3.81
C ASN A 1 -24.02 -6.16 2.78
N THR A 2 -24.36 -6.30 1.51
CA THR A 2 -23.66 -5.61 0.42
C THR A 2 -24.07 -4.14 0.50
N PHE A 3 -23.10 -3.23 0.57
CA PHE A 3 -23.38 -1.79 0.64
C PHE A 3 -24.05 -1.33 -0.66
N ASP A 4 -25.38 -1.21 -0.65
CA ASP A 4 -26.14 -0.67 -1.76
C ASP A 4 -26.08 0.87 -1.70
N ILE A 5 -24.91 1.42 -2.04
CA ILE A 5 -24.69 2.87 -2.05
C ILE A 5 -25.16 3.36 -3.42
N THR A 6 -26.33 3.98 -3.47
CA THR A 6 -26.78 4.69 -4.66
C THR A 6 -25.71 5.73 -5.04
N PRO A 7 -25.12 5.68 -6.25
CA PRO A 7 -24.12 6.65 -6.68
C PRO A 7 -24.68 8.06 -6.63
N LYS A 8 -24.01 8.94 -5.88
CA LYS A 8 -24.40 10.35 -5.72
C LYS A 8 -23.20 11.25 -5.96
N LYS A 9 -23.45 12.47 -6.44
CA LYS A 9 -22.44 13.51 -6.48
C LYS A 9 -22.08 13.92 -5.05
N ALA A 10 -20.79 14.05 -4.81
CA ALA A 10 -20.24 14.50 -3.54
C ALA A 10 -18.98 15.35 -3.77
N TYR A 11 -18.49 15.97 -2.72
CA TYR A 11 -17.18 16.61 -2.72
C TYR A 11 -16.26 15.86 -1.77
N LEU A 12 -15.00 15.71 -2.17
CA LEU A 12 -13.95 15.09 -1.37
C LEU A 12 -12.74 16.02 -1.33
N ASP A 13 -12.21 16.25 -0.14
CA ASP A 13 -10.97 17.00 0.06
C ASP A 13 -9.78 16.03 -0.01
N ILE A 14 -8.88 16.26 -0.95
CA ILE A 14 -7.63 15.50 -1.08
C ILE A 14 -6.51 16.35 -0.52
N PHE A 15 -5.87 15.86 0.55
CA PHE A 15 -4.80 16.56 1.24
C PHE A 15 -3.46 16.35 0.54
N LEU A 16 -2.74 17.45 0.30
CA LEU A 16 -1.40 17.45 -0.24
C LEU A 16 -0.36 17.33 0.90
N PRO A 17 0.92 17.06 0.59
CA PRO A 17 1.93 16.90 1.62
C PRO A 17 2.18 18.14 2.47
N ASN A 18 1.89 19.35 1.99
CA ASN A 18 1.93 20.60 2.76
C ASN A 18 0.70 20.82 3.67
N GLU A 19 -0.14 19.79 3.85
CA GLU A 19 -1.37 19.80 4.66
C GLU A 19 -2.52 20.67 4.11
N GLU A 20 -2.31 21.38 3.00
CA GLU A 20 -3.38 22.01 2.24
C GLU A 20 -4.24 20.95 1.53
N SER A 21 -5.46 21.32 1.15
CA SER A 21 -6.36 20.39 0.48
C SER A 21 -6.93 20.97 -0.81
N ILE A 22 -7.10 20.07 -1.79
CA ILE A 22 -7.83 20.35 -3.02
C ILE A 22 -9.22 19.69 -2.94
N LYS A 23 -10.26 20.50 -3.05
CA LYS A 23 -11.64 20.00 -3.08
C LYS A 23 -12.01 19.54 -4.48
N ILE A 24 -12.39 18.29 -4.67
CA ILE A 24 -12.81 17.75 -5.97
C ILE A 24 -14.26 17.27 -5.93
N GLU A 25 -14.98 17.43 -7.05
CA GLU A 25 -16.29 16.81 -7.25
C GLU A 25 -16.09 15.36 -7.69
N ILE A 26 -16.77 14.43 -7.03
CA ILE A 26 -16.71 12.99 -7.29
C ILE A 26 -18.11 12.38 -7.29
N ILE A 27 -18.20 11.15 -7.74
CA ILE A 27 -19.31 10.25 -7.45
C ILE A 27 -18.90 9.38 -6.24
N THR A 28 -19.83 9.09 -5.33
CA THR A 28 -19.56 8.26 -4.14
C THR A 28 -19.03 6.86 -4.46
N SER A 29 -19.25 6.38 -5.69
CA SER A 29 -18.76 5.12 -6.23
C SER A 29 -17.50 5.26 -7.10
N ASP A 30 -16.86 6.43 -7.15
CA ASP A 30 -15.59 6.60 -7.86
C ASP A 30 -14.49 5.81 -7.15
N THR A 31 -13.69 5.10 -7.94
CA THR A 31 -12.55 4.32 -7.46
C THR A 31 -11.36 5.22 -7.10
N ALA A 32 -10.41 4.69 -6.34
CA ALA A 32 -9.19 5.42 -5.96
C ALA A 32 -8.37 5.84 -7.19
N GLU A 33 -8.33 5.00 -8.22
CA GLU A 33 -7.76 5.35 -9.52
C GLU A 33 -8.45 6.58 -10.12
N ARG A 34 -9.78 6.57 -10.18
CA ARG A 34 -10.55 7.68 -10.76
C ARG A 34 -10.38 8.98 -9.97
N VAL A 35 -10.44 8.89 -8.64
CA VAL A 35 -10.25 10.03 -7.75
C VAL A 35 -8.84 10.61 -7.90
N LEU A 36 -7.82 9.74 -8.03
CA LEU A 36 -6.44 10.16 -8.29
C LEU A 36 -6.33 10.90 -9.62
N GLU A 37 -6.89 10.38 -10.71
CA GLU A 37 -6.90 11.06 -12.01
C GLU A 37 -7.50 12.48 -11.93
N VAL A 38 -8.66 12.62 -11.27
CA VAL A 38 -9.36 13.90 -11.14
C VAL A 38 -8.55 14.87 -10.28
N ALA A 39 -7.99 14.40 -9.15
CA ALA A 39 -7.13 15.19 -8.28
C ALA A 39 -5.86 15.68 -9.01
N SER A 40 -5.19 14.77 -9.72
CA SER A 40 -3.97 15.03 -10.48
C SER A 40 -4.19 16.02 -11.62
N HIS A 41 -5.29 15.89 -12.37
CA HIS A 41 -5.67 16.86 -13.40
C HIS A 41 -5.87 18.26 -12.81
N LYS A 42 -6.50 18.35 -11.63
CA LYS A 42 -6.75 19.64 -10.96
C LYS A 42 -5.47 20.37 -10.54
N ILE A 43 -4.40 19.65 -10.22
CA ILE A 43 -3.11 20.21 -9.83
C ILE A 43 -2.10 20.28 -10.99
N GLY A 44 -2.51 19.93 -12.21
CA GLY A 44 -1.65 19.99 -13.39
C GLY A 44 -0.58 18.89 -13.44
N LEU A 45 -0.77 17.77 -12.76
CA LEU A 45 0.13 16.62 -12.84
C LEU A 45 -0.06 15.88 -14.17
N CYS A 46 1.06 15.62 -14.86
CA CYS A 46 1.07 14.88 -16.13
C CYS A 46 0.51 13.45 -15.94
N ARG A 47 -0.26 12.99 -16.93
CA ARG A 47 -0.94 11.68 -16.87
C ARG A 47 0.06 10.52 -16.78
N GLU A 48 1.21 10.66 -17.43
CA GLU A 48 2.29 9.68 -17.46
C GLU A 48 2.90 9.47 -16.06
N LEU A 49 2.78 10.47 -15.18
CA LEU A 49 3.34 10.44 -13.83
C LEU A 49 2.35 9.92 -12.78
N LEU A 50 1.10 9.64 -13.14
CA LEU A 50 0.07 9.16 -12.19
C LEU A 50 0.52 7.93 -11.40
N GLY A 51 1.21 6.99 -12.04
CA GLY A 51 1.67 5.74 -11.43
C GLY A 51 2.74 5.91 -10.34
N TYR A 52 3.29 7.12 -10.18
CA TYR A 52 4.26 7.46 -9.14
C TYR A 52 3.60 8.06 -7.88
N PHE A 53 2.29 8.26 -7.90
CA PHE A 53 1.53 8.77 -6.76
C PHE A 53 0.44 7.79 -6.35
N GLY A 54 -0.07 7.96 -5.13
CA GLY A 54 -1.16 7.15 -4.63
C GLY A 54 -2.02 7.93 -3.65
N LEU A 55 -3.24 7.45 -3.46
CA LEU A 55 -4.13 7.92 -2.40
C LEU A 55 -3.95 7.08 -1.14
N PHE A 56 -3.92 7.76 -0.01
CA PHE A 56 -3.73 7.16 1.30
C PHE A 56 -4.81 7.63 2.26
N LEU A 57 -5.23 6.76 3.17
CA LEU A 57 -5.87 7.21 4.39
C LEU A 57 -4.77 7.68 5.33
N ILE A 58 -4.83 8.95 5.71
CA ILE A 58 -3.88 9.58 6.63
C ILE A 58 -4.62 10.12 7.85
N ARG A 59 -3.95 10.16 8.99
CA ARG A 59 -4.44 10.76 10.23
C ARG A 59 -3.42 11.78 10.70
N PHE A 60 -3.89 12.95 11.08
CA PHE A 60 -3.11 13.91 11.86
C PHE A 60 -3.47 13.73 13.33
N GLY A 61 -2.53 13.18 14.10
CA GLY A 61 -2.70 12.97 15.53
C GLY A 61 -2.64 14.28 16.32
N LYS A 62 -2.74 14.17 17.65
CA LYS A 62 -2.42 15.28 18.57
C LYS A 62 -0.99 15.75 18.29
N GLU A 63 -0.74 17.05 18.41
CA GLU A 63 0.57 17.68 18.11
C GLU A 63 0.99 17.61 16.62
N GLY A 64 0.06 17.31 15.71
CA GLY A 64 0.32 17.34 14.27
C GLY A 64 1.15 16.15 13.77
N LYS A 65 1.27 15.07 14.54
CA LYS A 65 1.98 13.87 14.10
C LYS A 65 1.21 13.19 12.95
N LEU A 66 1.82 13.14 11.76
CA LEU A 66 1.26 12.44 10.61
C LEU A 66 1.39 10.91 10.81
N SER A 67 0.30 10.21 10.51
CA SER A 67 0.23 8.75 10.50
C SER A 67 -0.43 8.30 9.20
N VAL A 68 0.25 7.45 8.42
CA VAL A 68 -0.32 6.87 7.20
C VAL A 68 -1.03 5.58 7.60
N VAL A 69 -2.36 5.58 7.60
CA VAL A 69 -3.14 4.42 8.04
C VAL A 69 -3.08 3.30 6.99
N LYS A 70 -3.27 3.65 5.72
CA LYS A 70 -3.39 2.68 4.63
C LYS A 70 -3.14 3.33 3.26
N LYS A 71 -2.55 2.58 2.32
CA LYS A 71 -2.58 2.89 0.89
C LYS A 71 -3.88 2.35 0.28
N LEU A 72 -4.68 3.20 -0.36
CA LEU A 72 -5.91 2.76 -1.02
C LEU A 72 -5.57 1.96 -2.28
N ALA A 73 -6.10 0.75 -2.40
CA ALA A 73 -6.00 -0.01 -3.64
C ALA A 73 -6.86 0.65 -4.72
N ASP A 74 -6.50 0.44 -5.97
CA ASP A 74 -7.01 1.21 -7.10
C ASP A 74 -8.52 1.04 -7.29
N PHE A 75 -9.06 -0.11 -6.87
CA PHE A 75 -10.49 -0.46 -6.88
C PHE A 75 -11.28 0.00 -5.64
N GLU A 76 -10.61 0.48 -4.58
CA GLU A 76 -11.31 0.96 -3.39
C GLU A 76 -12.04 2.26 -3.69
N LEU A 77 -13.07 2.57 -2.91
CA LEU A 77 -13.88 3.77 -3.09
C LEU A 77 -13.49 4.79 -1.99
N PRO A 78 -12.68 5.83 -2.29
CA PRO A 78 -12.12 6.70 -1.24
C PRO A 78 -13.18 7.36 -0.36
N TYR A 79 -14.32 7.74 -0.94
CA TYR A 79 -15.44 8.31 -0.20
C TYR A 79 -16.01 7.34 0.84
N VAL A 80 -16.21 6.09 0.45
CA VAL A 80 -16.74 5.04 1.34
C VAL A 80 -15.69 4.65 2.37
N SER A 81 -14.45 4.42 1.95
CA SER A 81 -13.34 4.07 2.83
C SER A 81 -13.09 5.13 3.91
N LEU A 82 -13.24 6.41 3.56
CA LEU A 82 -13.16 7.50 4.54
C LEU A 82 -14.34 7.49 5.50
N GLY A 83 -15.57 7.36 4.98
CA GLY A 83 -16.79 7.37 5.80
C GLY A 83 -16.95 6.15 6.72
N SER A 84 -16.35 5.02 6.37
CA SER A 84 -16.33 3.81 7.21
C SER A 84 -15.11 3.73 8.12
N SER A 85 -14.23 4.73 8.11
CA SER A 85 -13.01 4.71 8.92
C SER A 85 -13.37 4.93 10.40
N GLU A 86 -13.02 3.96 11.25
CA GLU A 86 -13.10 4.10 12.72
C GLU A 86 -11.99 5.01 13.27
N VAL A 87 -11.05 5.43 12.42
CA VAL A 87 -9.93 6.28 12.83
C VAL A 87 -10.38 7.74 12.87
N GLU A 88 -10.36 8.33 14.06
CA GLU A 88 -10.62 9.76 14.26
C GLU A 88 -9.69 10.64 13.42
N ASN A 89 -10.23 11.75 12.89
CA ASN A 89 -9.49 12.72 12.06
C ASN A 89 -8.78 12.09 10.85
N CYS A 90 -9.35 11.02 10.30
CA CYS A 90 -8.87 10.41 9.07
C CYS A 90 -9.23 11.29 7.86
N LYS A 91 -8.32 11.34 6.89
CA LYS A 91 -8.41 12.14 5.66
C LYS A 91 -7.86 11.33 4.49
N VAL A 92 -8.23 11.71 3.27
CA VAL A 92 -7.62 11.17 2.05
C VAL A 92 -6.46 12.07 1.65
N GLY A 93 -5.24 11.52 1.59
CA GLY A 93 -4.02 12.23 1.23
C GLY A 93 -3.42 11.73 -0.09
N LEU A 94 -2.91 12.65 -0.90
CA LEU A 94 -2.07 12.37 -2.05
C LEU A 94 -0.61 12.33 -1.61
N ARG A 95 0.09 11.23 -1.89
CA ARG A 95 1.53 11.10 -1.60
C ARG A 95 2.25 10.41 -2.75
N LYS A 96 3.56 10.66 -2.84
CA LYS A 96 4.48 9.84 -3.65
C LYS A 96 4.31 8.36 -3.26
N TRP A 97 4.21 7.50 -4.26
CA TRP A 97 4.12 6.04 -4.11
C TRP A 97 5.18 5.33 -4.93
N TYR A 98 6.43 5.55 -4.53
CA TYR A 98 7.56 4.72 -4.89
C TYR A 98 8.64 4.78 -3.81
N MET A 99 9.40 3.70 -3.68
CA MET A 99 10.32 3.51 -2.54
C MET A 99 11.79 3.73 -2.93
N ASP A 100 12.09 3.76 -4.22
CA ASP A 100 13.41 4.04 -4.75
C ASP A 100 13.62 5.55 -5.03
N PRO A 101 14.51 6.24 -4.29
CA PRO A 101 14.79 7.66 -4.50
C PRO A 101 15.36 8.00 -5.89
N SER A 102 15.91 7.02 -6.62
CA SER A 102 16.44 7.28 -7.96
C SER A 102 15.36 7.63 -8.98
N LEU A 103 14.09 7.29 -8.71
CA LEU A 103 12.96 7.66 -9.57
C LEU A 103 12.63 9.15 -9.52
N ASP A 104 13.07 9.90 -8.51
CA ASP A 104 12.78 11.34 -8.40
C ASP A 104 13.21 12.11 -9.66
N SER A 105 14.35 11.76 -10.27
CA SER A 105 14.85 12.43 -11.47
C SER A 105 13.90 12.29 -12.67
N THR A 106 13.04 11.27 -12.70
CA THR A 106 12.01 11.10 -13.75
C THR A 106 10.85 12.08 -13.56
N LEU A 107 10.63 12.56 -12.33
CA LEU A 107 9.52 13.44 -11.97
C LEU A 107 9.91 14.92 -11.95
N MET A 108 11.19 15.24 -11.72
CA MET A 108 11.65 16.61 -11.49
C MET A 108 11.43 17.58 -12.68
N ASP A 109 11.29 17.06 -13.91
CA ASP A 109 11.00 17.87 -15.11
C ASP A 109 9.54 18.35 -15.19
N CYS A 110 8.63 17.73 -14.43
CA CYS A 110 7.24 18.16 -14.34
C CYS A 110 7.06 19.07 -13.13
N ARG A 111 6.65 20.33 -13.35
CA ARG A 111 6.49 21.33 -12.27
C ARG A 111 5.60 20.84 -11.12
N ALA A 112 4.42 20.31 -11.43
CA ALA A 112 3.50 19.82 -10.40
C ALA A 112 4.07 18.63 -9.62
N ALA A 113 4.81 17.74 -10.28
CA ALA A 113 5.46 16.62 -9.61
C ALA A 113 6.63 17.09 -8.73
N LEU A 114 7.44 18.02 -9.22
CA LEU A 114 8.52 18.67 -8.47
C LEU A 114 7.98 19.31 -7.19
N ASP A 115 6.91 20.11 -7.29
CA ASP A 115 6.26 20.74 -6.15
C ASP A 115 5.76 19.69 -5.14
N LEU A 116 5.11 18.60 -5.59
CA LEU A 116 4.65 17.51 -4.71
C LEU A 116 5.81 16.80 -3.99
N LEU A 117 6.90 16.50 -4.69
CA LEU A 117 8.08 15.87 -4.10
C LEU A 117 8.73 16.81 -3.07
N TYR A 118 8.87 18.09 -3.42
CA TYR A 118 9.45 19.09 -2.53
C TYR A 118 8.63 19.26 -1.25
N MET A 119 7.30 19.42 -1.37
CA MET A 119 6.41 19.51 -0.21
C MET A 119 6.50 18.27 0.68
N GLN A 120 6.55 17.07 0.09
CA GLN A 120 6.66 15.82 0.86
C GLN A 120 8.03 15.69 1.53
N ALA A 121 9.11 16.06 0.86
CA ALA A 121 10.46 16.02 1.42
C ALA A 121 10.60 16.93 2.64
N ILE A 122 10.01 18.13 2.59
CA ILE A 122 9.94 19.05 3.75
C ILE A 122 9.19 18.39 4.90
N GLN A 123 7.96 17.90 4.65
CA GLN A 123 7.16 17.26 5.67
C GLN A 123 7.89 16.07 6.31
N ASP A 124 8.50 15.20 5.51
CA ASP A 124 9.19 14.02 6.00
C ASP A 124 10.44 14.39 6.83
N ILE A 125 11.12 15.52 6.56
CA ILE A 125 12.21 16.05 7.40
C ILE A 125 11.69 16.67 8.70
N GLU A 126 10.59 17.43 8.63
CA GLU A 126 9.96 18.07 9.80
C GLU A 126 9.38 17.05 10.77
N LYS A 127 8.86 15.92 10.27
CA LYS A 127 8.36 14.80 11.09
C LYS A 127 9.46 13.81 11.47
N GLU A 128 10.72 14.09 11.16
CA GLU A 128 11.89 13.25 11.45
C GLU A 128 11.87 11.85 10.81
N TRP A 129 11.09 11.67 9.73
CA TRP A 129 11.11 10.43 8.93
C TRP A 129 12.41 10.37 8.12
N ALA A 130 12.78 11.49 7.50
CA ALA A 130 14.09 11.71 6.91
C ALA A 130 15.00 12.43 7.91
N LYS A 131 16.22 11.93 8.07
CA LYS A 131 17.15 12.33 9.15
C LYS A 131 18.41 12.99 8.58
N PRO A 132 18.37 14.29 8.21
CA PRO A 132 19.55 14.97 7.68
C PRO A 132 20.57 15.20 8.80
N THR A 133 21.85 15.12 8.44
CA THR A 133 22.94 15.62 9.29
C THR A 133 22.81 17.14 9.49
N GLN A 134 23.45 17.68 10.52
CA GLN A 134 23.42 19.13 10.77
C GLN A 134 23.91 19.95 9.57
N ALA A 135 24.95 19.47 8.87
CA ALA A 135 25.47 20.12 7.67
C ALA A 135 24.50 20.04 6.49
N GLN A 136 23.83 18.90 6.29
CA GLN A 136 22.78 18.78 5.27
C GLN A 136 21.60 19.70 5.58
N ARG A 137 21.15 19.75 6.85
CA ARG A 137 20.06 20.62 7.29
C ARG A 137 20.32 22.09 6.96
N GLN A 138 21.51 22.60 7.26
CA GLN A 138 21.88 23.98 6.92
C GLN A 138 21.83 24.28 5.42
N LYS A 139 22.29 23.33 4.58
CA LYS A 139 22.24 23.47 3.12
C LYS A 139 20.81 23.40 2.58
N LEU A 140 20.00 22.47 3.11
CA LEU A 140 18.58 22.34 2.76
C LEU A 140 17.82 23.64 3.09
N GLU A 141 18.05 24.21 4.28
CA GLU A 141 17.46 25.51 4.68
C GLU A 141 17.92 26.67 3.77
N ALA A 142 19.17 26.64 3.28
CA ALA A 142 19.64 27.63 2.31
C ALA A 142 18.90 27.50 0.97
N PHE A 143 18.76 26.29 0.44
CA PHE A 143 17.99 26.05 -0.79
C PHE A 143 16.52 26.40 -0.65
N GLN A 144 15.90 26.20 0.52
CA GLN A 144 14.54 26.66 0.78
C GLN A 144 14.43 28.19 0.70
N LYS A 145 15.38 28.93 1.28
CA LYS A 145 15.41 30.41 1.23
C LYS A 145 15.63 30.95 -0.18
N GLU A 146 16.35 30.19 -1.00
CA GLU A 146 16.61 30.52 -2.42
C GLU A 146 15.47 30.07 -3.36
N ASP A 147 14.42 29.43 -2.84
CA ASP A 147 13.35 28.77 -3.63
C ASP A 147 13.89 27.77 -4.68
N ASN A 148 15.01 27.11 -4.35
CA ASN A 148 15.68 26.17 -5.26
C ASN A 148 15.27 24.73 -4.98
N GLN A 149 14.04 24.38 -5.37
CA GLN A 149 13.45 23.05 -5.13
C GLN A 149 14.27 21.91 -5.75
N THR A 150 14.84 22.10 -6.95
CA THR A 150 15.63 21.06 -7.63
C THR A 150 16.87 20.71 -6.82
N LYS A 151 17.69 21.70 -6.43
CA LYS A 151 18.88 21.45 -5.60
C LYS A 151 18.53 20.92 -4.22
N PHE A 152 17.40 21.36 -3.66
CA PHE A 152 16.89 20.82 -2.41
C PHE A 152 16.65 19.31 -2.53
N LEU A 153 15.91 18.87 -3.55
CA LEU A 153 15.59 17.46 -3.75
C LEU A 153 16.82 16.62 -4.15
N GLU A 154 17.75 17.18 -4.92
CA GLU A 154 19.03 16.55 -5.21
C GLU A 154 19.80 16.21 -3.93
N LEU A 155 19.89 17.17 -3.00
CA LEU A 155 20.52 16.95 -1.69
C LEU A 155 19.68 16.03 -0.80
N ALA A 156 18.35 16.16 -0.83
CA ALA A 156 17.46 15.34 -0.01
C ALA A 156 17.61 13.84 -0.30
N ARG A 157 17.91 13.45 -1.55
CA ARG A 157 18.19 12.06 -1.92
C ARG A 157 19.38 11.42 -1.19
N GLU A 158 20.29 12.24 -0.64
CA GLU A 158 21.44 11.80 0.15
C GLU A 158 21.14 11.75 1.66
N VAL A 159 19.95 12.19 2.09
CA VAL A 159 19.54 12.20 3.49
C VAL A 159 19.16 10.80 3.93
N GLN A 160 19.57 10.42 5.15
CA GLN A 160 19.21 9.14 5.73
C GLN A 160 17.68 8.97 5.79
N HIS A 161 17.20 7.82 5.35
CA HIS A 161 15.77 7.47 5.28
C HIS A 161 14.92 8.38 4.37
N TYR A 162 15.53 9.15 3.47
CA TYR A 162 14.75 9.90 2.47
C TYR A 162 13.91 8.96 1.59
N GLY A 163 12.62 9.27 1.45
CA GLY A 163 11.66 8.46 0.70
C GLY A 163 11.17 7.21 1.44
N TYR A 164 11.53 7.03 2.71
CA TYR A 164 11.02 5.92 3.52
C TYR A 164 9.64 6.28 4.06
N LEU A 165 8.77 5.27 4.13
CA LEU A 165 7.50 5.37 4.84
C LEU A 165 7.70 4.86 6.27
N GLN A 166 7.45 5.72 7.26
CA GLN A 166 7.50 5.34 8.67
C GLN A 166 6.12 4.91 9.17
N LEU A 167 6.08 3.80 9.91
CA LEU A 167 4.89 3.32 10.60
C LEU A 167 4.72 4.00 11.96
N ASP A 168 3.53 3.92 12.52
CA ASP A 168 3.29 4.25 13.92
C ASP A 168 4.10 3.29 14.82
N PRO A 169 4.51 3.74 16.02
CA PRO A 169 5.14 2.88 17.01
C PRO A 169 4.32 1.61 17.25
N CYS A 170 5.00 0.48 17.29
CA CYS A 170 4.41 -0.85 17.38
C CYS A 170 5.31 -1.76 18.23
N THR A 171 5.06 -3.07 18.22
CA THR A 171 5.89 -4.05 18.94
C THR A 171 6.36 -5.18 18.03
N CYS A 172 7.44 -5.86 18.42
CA CYS A 172 7.96 -7.03 17.72
C CYS A 172 8.40 -8.13 18.69
N ASP A 173 8.74 -9.29 18.12
CA ASP A 173 9.27 -10.44 18.85
C ASP A 173 10.80 -10.50 18.92
N TYR A 174 11.47 -9.54 18.28
CA TYR A 174 12.93 -9.45 18.21
C TYR A 174 13.48 -8.23 18.99
N PRO A 175 14.61 -8.34 19.70
CA PRO A 175 15.36 -9.57 19.96
C PRO A 175 14.67 -10.41 21.06
N GLU A 176 13.74 -9.81 21.80
CA GLU A 176 12.86 -10.48 22.74
C GLU A 176 11.38 -10.05 22.57
N PRO A 177 10.42 -10.94 22.91
CA PRO A 177 9.00 -10.66 22.81
C PRO A 177 8.55 -9.41 23.56
N GLY A 178 7.79 -8.55 22.87
CA GLY A 178 7.22 -7.34 23.46
C GLY A 178 8.11 -6.11 23.35
N SER A 179 9.26 -6.22 22.67
CA SER A 179 10.11 -5.07 22.33
C SER A 179 9.32 -4.03 21.54
N GLY A 180 9.46 -2.75 21.90
CA GLY A 180 8.90 -1.65 21.13
C GLY A 180 9.66 -1.46 19.81
N ALA A 181 8.98 -1.04 18.75
CA ALA A 181 9.60 -0.84 17.45
C ALA A 181 9.02 0.35 16.69
N VAL A 182 9.91 1.10 16.03
CA VAL A 182 9.55 2.11 15.02
C VAL A 182 10.18 1.69 13.70
N LEU A 183 9.34 1.44 12.69
CA LEU A 183 9.76 0.92 11.40
C LEU A 183 9.73 2.00 10.34
N SER A 184 10.81 2.10 9.57
CA SER A 184 10.91 2.88 8.34
C SER A 184 11.19 1.95 7.18
N VAL A 185 10.37 2.03 6.12
CA VAL A 185 10.44 1.11 4.98
C VAL A 185 10.70 1.89 3.72
N GLY A 186 11.75 1.55 2.99
CA GLY A 186 12.13 2.26 1.78
C GLY A 186 13.43 1.69 1.20
N ASN A 187 13.77 2.08 -0.02
CA ASN A 187 15.07 1.80 -0.63
C ASN A 187 15.54 0.32 -0.51
N ASN A 188 14.62 -0.63 -0.72
CA ASN A 188 14.88 -2.08 -0.65
C ASN A 188 15.32 -2.60 0.74
N GLU A 189 14.91 -1.94 1.82
CA GLU A 189 15.13 -2.39 3.20
C GLU A 189 13.99 -2.02 4.16
N ILE A 190 14.00 -2.67 5.32
CA ILE A 190 13.17 -2.34 6.49
C ILE A 190 14.15 -1.94 7.60
N SER A 191 14.13 -0.67 7.99
CA SER A 191 14.92 -0.13 9.10
C SER A 191 14.06 -0.09 10.36
N CYS A 192 14.49 -0.78 11.41
CA CYS A 192 13.77 -0.92 12.67
C CYS A 192 14.60 -0.32 13.79
N CYS A 193 14.08 0.74 14.44
CA CYS A 193 14.59 1.18 15.73
C CYS A 193 13.81 0.45 16.82
N ILE A 194 14.48 -0.46 17.53
CA ILE A 194 13.89 -1.35 18.52
C ILE A 194 14.24 -0.84 19.91
N THR A 195 13.25 -0.71 20.77
CA THR A 195 13.39 -0.34 22.18
C THR A 195 13.07 -1.56 23.05
N LEU A 196 14.09 -2.04 23.76
CA LEU A 196 13.96 -3.13 24.72
C LEU A 196 13.16 -2.69 25.96
N PRO A 197 12.57 -3.65 26.71
CA PRO A 197 11.87 -3.35 27.97
C PRO A 197 12.73 -2.65 29.02
N ASP A 198 14.04 -2.82 28.97
CA ASP A 198 15.01 -2.12 29.82
C ASP A 198 15.37 -0.70 29.32
N SER A 199 14.65 -0.20 28.31
CA SER A 199 14.83 1.09 27.64
C SER A 199 16.10 1.25 26.80
N GLN A 200 16.85 0.17 26.55
CA GLN A 200 17.94 0.21 25.58
C GLN A 200 17.38 0.26 24.15
N THR A 201 18.05 1.00 23.27
CA THR A 201 17.66 1.12 21.86
C THR A 201 18.70 0.49 20.96
N GLN A 202 18.24 -0.24 19.95
CA GLN A 202 19.08 -0.84 18.92
C GLN A 202 18.47 -0.62 17.54
N ASP A 203 19.30 -0.30 16.55
CA ASP A 203 18.88 -0.19 15.16
C ASP A 203 19.20 -1.47 14.40
N VAL A 204 18.21 -2.01 13.70
CA VAL A 204 18.30 -3.26 12.94
C VAL A 204 17.80 -3.01 11.53
N ILE A 205 18.57 -3.45 10.53
CA ILE A 205 18.23 -3.27 9.12
C ILE A 205 18.01 -4.63 8.47
N PHE A 206 16.80 -4.87 7.98
CA PHE A 206 16.46 -6.06 7.20
C PHE A 206 16.50 -5.73 5.71
N GLN A 207 17.50 -6.29 5.02
CA GLN A 207 17.63 -6.12 3.57
C GLN A 207 16.57 -6.95 2.84
N MET A 208 15.81 -6.31 1.94
CA MET A 208 14.70 -7.00 1.25
C MET A 208 15.20 -8.16 0.35
N SER A 209 16.48 -8.16 -0.05
CA SER A 209 17.12 -9.28 -0.77
C SER A 209 17.20 -10.58 0.04
N ARG A 210 17.11 -10.49 1.37
CA ARG A 210 17.17 -11.63 2.30
C ARG A 210 15.79 -12.02 2.84
N VAL A 211 14.74 -11.29 2.49
CA VAL A 211 13.35 -11.63 2.84
C VAL A 211 12.83 -12.62 1.80
N LYS A 212 12.40 -13.81 2.25
CA LYS A 212 11.89 -14.87 1.38
C LYS A 212 10.39 -14.76 1.14
N CYS A 213 9.62 -14.54 2.20
CA CYS A 213 8.18 -14.34 2.14
C CYS A 213 7.71 -13.61 3.39
N TRP A 214 6.48 -13.09 3.34
CA TRP A 214 5.79 -12.54 4.49
C TRP A 214 4.31 -12.90 4.44
N GLN A 215 3.67 -12.81 5.59
CA GLN A 215 2.25 -13.05 5.77
C GLN A 215 1.68 -12.02 6.73
N VAL A 216 0.49 -11.51 6.41
CA VAL A 216 -0.32 -10.72 7.33
C VAL A 216 -1.37 -11.64 7.94
N THR A 217 -1.49 -11.62 9.26
CA THR A 217 -2.48 -12.40 10.01
C THR A 217 -3.34 -11.47 10.85
N PHE A 218 -4.65 -11.76 10.92
CA PHE A 218 -5.56 -11.14 11.86
C PHE A 218 -5.72 -12.04 13.09
N LEU A 219 -5.37 -11.53 14.27
CA LEU A 219 -5.33 -12.29 15.52
C LEU A 219 -6.67 -12.27 16.28
N GLY A 220 -7.74 -11.70 15.71
CA GLY A 220 -9.03 -11.48 16.37
C GLY A 220 -9.84 -12.72 16.75
N THR A 221 -9.24 -13.92 16.68
CA THR A 221 -9.86 -15.20 17.09
C THR A 221 -8.96 -16.07 17.98
N LEU A 222 -7.77 -15.60 18.40
CA LEU A 222 -6.82 -16.39 19.20
C LEU A 222 -6.79 -16.05 20.70
N LEU A 223 -7.49 -15.01 21.15
CA LEU A 223 -7.43 -14.50 22.53
C LEU A 223 -8.77 -14.55 23.27
N ASP A 224 -9.55 -15.62 23.09
CA ASP A 224 -10.74 -15.92 23.91
C ASP A 224 -10.52 -17.17 24.77
N MET A 225 -9.44 -17.22 25.56
CA MET A 225 -9.25 -18.20 26.65
C MET A 225 -8.62 -17.52 27.87
N ASP A 226 -9.50 -17.02 28.76
CA ASP A 226 -9.26 -16.65 30.16
C ASP A 226 -8.54 -15.32 30.49
N GLY A 227 -9.25 -14.18 30.36
CA GLY A 227 -8.84 -12.91 31.00
C GLY A 227 -9.88 -11.79 30.89
N PRO A 228 -9.94 -10.84 31.87
CA PRO A 228 -10.94 -9.78 31.87
C PRO A 228 -10.70 -8.83 30.69
N GLN A 229 -11.76 -8.64 29.90
CA GLN A 229 -11.78 -7.92 28.64
C GLN A 229 -10.90 -6.65 28.62
N ARG A 230 -9.86 -6.67 27.79
CA ARG A 230 -9.17 -5.46 27.33
C ARG A 230 -9.23 -5.41 25.80
N THR A 231 -10.24 -4.69 25.32
CA THR A 231 -10.30 -3.93 24.07
C THR A 231 -10.11 -4.69 22.74
N PHE A 232 -11.22 -4.87 22.02
CA PHE A 232 -11.31 -5.13 20.58
C PHE A 232 -10.64 -4.03 19.74
N ASN A 233 -9.31 -3.98 19.70
CA ASN A 233 -8.59 -3.04 18.85
C ASN A 233 -7.52 -3.74 18.01
N GLN A 234 -7.97 -4.43 16.96
CA GLN A 234 -7.24 -4.70 15.72
C GLN A 234 -5.83 -5.31 15.90
N ASN A 235 -5.78 -6.55 16.38
CA ASN A 235 -4.56 -7.34 16.50
C ASN A 235 -4.11 -7.85 15.12
N LEU A 236 -3.43 -7.01 14.35
CA LEU A 236 -2.77 -7.41 13.11
C LEU A 236 -1.30 -7.71 13.38
N GLU A 237 -0.79 -8.77 12.78
CA GLU A 237 0.63 -9.06 12.72
C GLU A 237 1.09 -9.18 11.27
N LEU A 238 2.33 -8.78 11.01
CA LEU A 238 3.06 -9.18 9.82
C LEU A 238 4.26 -9.99 10.26
N ARG A 239 4.33 -11.23 9.79
CA ARG A 239 5.49 -12.10 9.96
C ARG A 239 6.25 -12.24 8.66
N PHE A 240 7.57 -12.19 8.69
CA PHE A 240 8.40 -12.38 7.51
C PHE A 240 9.56 -13.33 7.80
N GLN A 241 9.90 -14.15 6.80
CA GLN A 241 11.01 -15.09 6.88
C GLN A 241 12.27 -14.42 6.31
N TYR A 242 13.29 -14.30 7.14
CA TYR A 242 14.55 -13.62 6.82
C TYR A 242 15.75 -14.57 6.93
N SER A 243 16.70 -14.41 6.02
CA SER A 243 17.95 -15.18 6.04
C SER A 243 19.00 -14.47 6.89
N GLU A 244 19.37 -15.11 7.99
CA GLU A 244 20.46 -14.69 8.88
C GLU A 244 21.42 -15.86 9.09
N ASP A 245 22.71 -15.64 8.85
CA ASP A 245 23.77 -16.65 8.98
C ASP A 245 23.46 -18.01 8.32
N SER A 246 22.86 -17.95 7.13
CA SER A 246 22.41 -19.12 6.34
C SER A 246 21.26 -19.93 6.97
N CYS A 247 20.67 -19.44 8.06
CA CYS A 247 19.44 -19.95 8.65
C CYS A 247 18.24 -19.07 8.27
N TRP A 248 17.07 -19.68 8.17
CA TRP A 248 15.81 -18.97 7.96
C TRP A 248 15.09 -18.80 9.28
N GLN A 249 14.88 -17.56 9.69
CA GLN A 249 14.18 -17.21 10.93
C GLN A 249 12.93 -16.37 10.63
N TRP A 250 11.92 -16.52 11.48
CA TRP A 250 10.71 -15.71 11.42
C TRP A 250 10.85 -14.53 12.35
N PHE A 251 10.47 -13.36 11.86
CA PHE A 251 10.35 -12.13 12.62
C PHE A 251 8.90 -11.69 12.56
N VAL A 252 8.33 -11.29 13.70
CA VAL A 252 6.93 -10.89 13.83
C VAL A 252 6.84 -9.45 14.29
N ILE A 253 6.07 -8.65 13.55
CA ILE A 253 5.76 -7.27 13.86
C ILE A 253 4.26 -7.18 14.14
N TYR A 254 3.91 -6.74 15.34
CA TYR A 254 2.53 -6.54 15.77
C TYR A 254 2.16 -5.07 15.55
N THR A 255 1.41 -4.79 14.47
CA THR A 255 1.08 -3.42 14.08
C THR A 255 -0.27 -3.35 13.38
N LYS A 256 -1.04 -2.30 13.69
CA LYS A 256 -2.30 -1.98 13.00
C LYS A 256 -2.09 -1.67 11.51
N GLN A 257 -0.87 -1.33 11.11
CA GLN A 257 -0.47 -1.00 9.75
C GLN A 257 0.12 -2.20 8.98
N ALA A 258 -0.18 -3.45 9.38
CA ALA A 258 0.41 -4.65 8.75
C ALA A 258 0.15 -4.73 7.23
N PHE A 259 -1.05 -4.34 6.77
CA PHE A 259 -1.37 -4.28 5.34
C PHE A 259 -0.61 -3.17 4.60
N LEU A 260 -0.37 -2.03 5.26
CA LEU A 260 0.45 -0.96 4.70
C LEU A 260 1.90 -1.42 4.57
N LEU A 261 2.47 -2.03 5.60
CA LEU A 261 3.81 -2.63 5.56
C LEU A 261 3.90 -3.65 4.41
N SER A 262 2.95 -4.59 4.33
CA SER A 262 2.90 -5.54 3.21
C SER A 262 2.82 -4.85 1.86
N SER A 263 2.13 -3.71 1.74
CA SER A 263 2.04 -2.96 0.48
C SER A 263 3.38 -2.33 0.13
N CYS A 264 4.13 -1.81 1.11
CA CYS A 264 5.48 -1.30 0.91
C CYS A 264 6.45 -2.40 0.45
N LEU A 265 6.40 -3.60 1.07
CA LEU A 265 7.24 -4.74 0.65
C LEU A 265 6.96 -5.16 -0.79
N LYS A 266 5.66 -5.27 -1.16
CA LYS A 266 5.24 -5.55 -2.54
C LYS A 266 5.75 -4.48 -3.50
N LYS A 267 5.68 -3.22 -3.11
CA LYS A 267 6.10 -2.08 -3.93
C LYS A 267 7.61 -2.13 -4.22
N MET A 268 8.45 -2.34 -3.20
CA MET A 268 9.90 -2.49 -3.39
C MET A 268 10.26 -3.64 -4.35
N ILE A 269 9.58 -4.79 -4.23
CA ILE A 269 9.78 -5.91 -5.16
C ILE A 269 9.35 -5.52 -6.58
N SER A 270 8.18 -4.91 -6.74
CA SER A 270 7.67 -4.52 -8.06
C SER A 270 8.62 -3.56 -8.78
N GLU A 271 9.16 -2.56 -8.08
CA GLU A 271 10.13 -1.60 -8.63
C GLU A 271 11.44 -2.28 -9.02
N LYS A 272 11.92 -3.22 -8.20
CA LYS A 272 13.12 -3.99 -8.50
C LYS A 272 12.93 -4.86 -9.74
N MET A 273 11.77 -5.48 -9.91
CA MET A 273 11.46 -6.30 -11.08
C MET A 273 11.40 -5.45 -12.36
N VAL A 274 10.78 -4.26 -12.31
CA VAL A 274 10.76 -3.32 -13.43
C VAL A 274 12.18 -2.89 -13.81
N LYS A 275 13.03 -2.55 -12.83
CA LYS A 275 14.44 -2.22 -13.09
C LYS A 275 15.23 -3.36 -13.72
N LEU A 276 14.99 -4.60 -13.28
CA LEU A 276 15.65 -5.78 -13.86
C LEU A 276 15.19 -6.05 -15.29
N ALA A 277 13.90 -5.92 -15.57
CA ALA A 277 13.34 -6.06 -16.92
C ALA A 277 13.88 -4.98 -17.88
N ALA A 278 14.06 -3.75 -17.41
CA ALA A 278 14.67 -2.67 -18.20
C ALA A 278 16.15 -2.92 -18.51
N LYS A 279 16.88 -3.63 -17.63
CA LYS A 279 18.30 -3.98 -17.82
C LYS A 279 18.50 -5.23 -18.68
N ASN A 280 17.52 -6.15 -18.68
CA ASN A 280 17.55 -7.42 -19.41
C ASN A 280 16.29 -7.58 -20.28
N PRO A 281 16.21 -6.91 -21.44
CA PRO A 281 15.01 -6.94 -22.31
C PRO A 281 14.67 -8.32 -22.90
N GLU A 282 15.59 -9.30 -22.83
CA GLU A 282 15.36 -10.69 -23.28
C GLU A 282 14.30 -11.47 -22.46
N MET A 283 13.82 -10.91 -21.34
CA MET A 283 12.71 -11.48 -20.55
C MET A 283 11.32 -10.97 -20.97
N GLN A 284 11.21 -10.11 -21.99
CA GLN A 284 9.93 -9.76 -22.59
C GLN A 284 9.50 -10.92 -23.50
N ILE A 285 8.55 -11.74 -23.04
CA ILE A 285 7.88 -12.70 -23.91
C ILE A 285 7.05 -11.87 -24.90
N GLU A 286 7.60 -11.61 -26.09
CA GLU A 286 6.83 -11.12 -27.22
C GLU A 286 5.78 -12.19 -27.56
N VAL A 287 4.52 -11.89 -27.27
CA VAL A 287 3.41 -12.61 -27.89
C VAL A 287 3.42 -12.19 -29.37
N PRO A 288 3.68 -13.10 -30.32
CA PRO A 288 3.72 -12.71 -31.72
C PRO A 288 2.33 -12.22 -32.13
N GLU A 289 2.24 -10.97 -32.57
CA GLU A 289 1.04 -10.45 -33.21
C GLU A 289 0.74 -11.32 -34.44
N GLN A 290 -0.43 -11.98 -34.44
CA GLN A 290 -0.94 -12.69 -35.60
C GLN A 290 -1.24 -11.69 -36.71
N SER A 291 -0.21 -11.40 -37.51
CA SER A 291 -0.35 -10.80 -38.82
C SER A 291 -1.02 -11.77 -39.79
N LYS A 292 -1.80 -11.18 -40.69
CA LYS A 292 -2.86 -11.80 -41.49
C LYS A 292 -2.37 -12.90 -42.46
N SER A 293 -3.31 -13.83 -42.69
CA SER A 293 -3.58 -14.61 -43.92
C SER A 293 -3.01 -16.03 -44.05
N LYS A 294 -3.91 -17.01 -44.14
CA LYS A 294 -4.31 -17.66 -45.42
C LYS A 294 -5.57 -18.49 -45.22
N LYS A 295 -6.64 -18.13 -45.95
CA LYS A 295 -7.85 -18.94 -46.10
C LYS A 295 -7.49 -20.21 -46.87
N TYR A 296 -7.66 -21.37 -46.25
CA TYR A 296 -7.82 -22.63 -46.99
C TYR A 296 -9.30 -22.97 -47.02
N HIS A 297 -9.81 -23.12 -48.25
CA HIS A 297 -11.16 -23.60 -48.52
C HIS A 297 -11.30 -25.04 -48.00
N ILE A 298 -12.22 -25.26 -47.06
CA ILE A 298 -12.74 -26.60 -46.77
C ILE A 298 -14.13 -26.70 -47.38
N GLN A 299 -14.24 -27.67 -48.27
CA GLN A 299 -15.41 -28.07 -49.03
C GLN A 299 -16.51 -28.55 -48.07
N GLN A 300 -17.74 -28.05 -48.26
CA GLN A 300 -18.92 -28.54 -47.55
C GLN A 300 -19.14 -30.02 -47.86
N SER A 301 -19.26 -30.84 -46.82
CA SER A 301 -19.96 -32.12 -46.89
C SER A 301 -20.88 -32.26 -45.67
N GLN A 302 -22.00 -32.90 -45.91
CA GLN A 302 -23.26 -32.76 -45.19
C GLN A 302 -23.27 -33.44 -43.81
N GLN A 303 -23.84 -32.72 -42.84
CA GLN A 303 -24.83 -33.15 -41.85
C GLN A 303 -24.74 -34.59 -41.30
N LYS A 304 -24.51 -34.69 -39.98
CA LYS A 304 -25.23 -35.62 -39.09
C LYS A 304 -25.14 -35.14 -37.64
N ASP A 305 -26.29 -34.80 -37.09
CA ASP A 305 -26.54 -34.54 -35.67
C ASP A 305 -26.11 -35.74 -34.83
N TYR A 306 -25.30 -35.50 -33.78
CA TYR A 306 -25.40 -36.21 -32.51
C TYR A 306 -24.79 -35.33 -31.41
N SER A 307 -25.67 -34.79 -30.56
CA SER A 307 -25.32 -34.14 -29.32
C SER A 307 -24.98 -35.18 -28.27
N SER A 308 -23.77 -35.10 -27.70
CA SER A 308 -23.45 -35.79 -26.45
C SER A 308 -22.50 -34.96 -25.61
N PHE A 309 -23.07 -34.07 -24.79
CA PHE A 309 -22.37 -33.48 -23.65
C PHE A 309 -22.16 -34.55 -22.58
N LEU A 310 -20.91 -34.98 -22.39
CA LEU A 310 -20.52 -35.87 -21.30
C LEU A 310 -20.34 -35.07 -20.00
N SER A 311 -21.34 -35.16 -19.12
CA SER A 311 -21.28 -34.71 -17.73
C SER A 311 -20.33 -35.59 -16.91
N ARG A 312 -19.30 -34.98 -16.31
CA ARG A 312 -18.39 -35.63 -15.35
C ARG A 312 -19.09 -35.76 -14.00
N LYS A 313 -19.34 -37.01 -13.58
CA LYS A 313 -19.85 -37.37 -12.24
C LYS A 313 -18.78 -37.13 -11.17
N SER A 314 -19.04 -36.27 -10.19
CA SER A 314 -18.36 -36.29 -8.89
C SER A 314 -19.20 -37.10 -7.89
N LYS A 315 -18.58 -38.07 -7.23
CA LYS A 315 -19.19 -38.85 -6.14
C LYS A 315 -18.84 -38.17 -4.82
N ILE A 316 -19.84 -37.61 -4.14
CA ILE A 316 -19.76 -37.30 -2.71
C ILE A 316 -20.96 -38.00 -2.06
N LYS A 317 -20.68 -38.92 -1.12
CA LYS A 317 -21.69 -39.58 -0.28
C LYS A 317 -21.96 -38.67 0.91
N THR A 318 -23.21 -38.24 1.08
CA THR A 318 -23.68 -37.61 2.31
C THR A 318 -24.65 -38.59 2.98
N ALA A 319 -24.39 -38.90 4.24
CA ALA A 319 -25.24 -39.74 5.07
C ALA A 319 -26.59 -39.06 5.32
N LYS A 320 -27.66 -39.85 5.33
CA LYS A 320 -29.00 -39.44 5.74
C LYS A 320 -29.02 -39.30 7.25
N ASP A 321 -29.54 -38.18 7.75
CA ASP A 321 -30.28 -38.11 9.01
C ASP A 321 -31.37 -37.03 8.89
N ASP A 322 -32.45 -37.26 9.63
CA ASP A 322 -33.84 -36.95 9.31
C ASP A 322 -34.25 -35.46 9.28
N CYS A 323 -35.03 -35.11 8.25
CA CYS A 323 -35.81 -33.87 8.16
C CYS A 323 -37.06 -33.95 9.04
N VAL A 324 -37.16 -33.05 10.03
CA VAL A 324 -38.45 -32.57 10.55
C VAL A 324 -38.35 -31.07 10.77
N PHE A 325 -38.77 -30.26 9.79
CA PHE A 325 -39.22 -28.89 10.07
C PHE A 325 -40.42 -28.57 9.17
N GLY A 326 -41.54 -28.32 9.84
CA GLY A 326 -42.82 -27.99 9.26
C GLY A 326 -42.89 -26.57 8.71
N ASN A 327 -43.84 -26.40 7.80
CA ASN A 327 -44.18 -25.19 7.07
C ASN A 327 -44.44 -23.98 7.99
N ILE A 328 -43.85 -22.83 7.68
CA ILE A 328 -44.36 -21.51 8.08
C ILE A 328 -44.48 -20.67 6.81
N LYS A 329 -45.65 -20.06 6.63
CA LYS A 329 -46.07 -19.30 5.44
C LYS A 329 -45.78 -17.80 5.57
N GLU A 330 -45.71 -17.18 4.41
CA GLU A 330 -45.35 -15.81 4.09
C GLU A 330 -46.47 -14.81 4.43
N GLU A 331 -46.73 -14.57 5.72
CA GLU A 331 -47.53 -13.41 6.20
C GLU A 331 -46.89 -12.70 7.41
N ASP A 332 -45.62 -12.97 7.72
CA ASP A 332 -44.85 -12.28 8.78
C ASP A 332 -43.54 -11.65 8.27
N LEU A 333 -43.56 -11.03 7.09
CA LEU A 333 -42.48 -10.15 6.60
C LEU A 333 -43.01 -8.83 6.03
#